data_AF-A0A2D8EUQ7-F1
#
_entry.id   AF-A0A2D8EUQ7-F1
#
_cell.length_a   1.000
_cell.length_b   1.000
_cell.length_c   1.000
_cell.angle_alpha   90.00
_cell.angle_beta   90.00
_cell.angle_gamma   90.00
#
_symmetry.space_group_name_H-M   'P 1'
#
loop_
_entity.id
_entity.type
_entity.pdbx_description
1 polymer ?
#
loop_
_entity_poly.entity_id
_entity_poly.type
_entity_poly.pdbx_seq_one_letter_code
_entity_poly.pdbx_strand_id
1 'polypeptide(L)'
;MNKIPFTIKFPQTKYTRDEVYNFWNTTKETQVEGSFKDENQKERYVKFLDDFQNKKIKPTTKIDQDIFWLFMDDIENRASIDYVEGHYDVEDEPEIVNGGKYFYKKGQELRKVWKKFSIQ
;
A
#
# COMPACT_ATOMS: atom_id res chain seq x y z
N MET A 1 -16.47 10.04 -8.01
CA MET A 1 -15.20 9.82 -7.27
C MET A 1 -14.06 10.09 -8.23
N ASN A 2 -13.07 10.88 -7.82
CA ASN A 2 -11.92 11.19 -8.68
C ASN A 2 -11.04 9.94 -8.81
N LYS A 3 -10.55 9.65 -10.01
CA LYS A 3 -9.70 8.48 -10.28
C LYS A 3 -8.34 8.91 -10.78
N ILE A 4 -7.29 8.37 -10.17
CA ILE A 4 -5.90 8.67 -10.51
C ILE A 4 -5.20 7.44 -11.10
N PRO A 5 -4.32 7.60 -12.09
CA PRO A 5 -3.58 6.47 -12.64
C PRO A 5 -2.55 5.96 -11.62
N PHE A 6 -2.34 4.64 -11.56
CA PHE A 6 -1.35 4.06 -10.64
C PHE A 6 0.09 4.47 -10.99
N THR A 7 0.39 4.51 -12.29
CA THR A 7 1.62 4.97 -12.98
C THR A 7 2.95 4.31 -12.60
N ILE A 8 3.05 3.66 -11.45
CA ILE A 8 4.29 3.06 -10.98
C ILE A 8 4.35 1.57 -11.30
N LYS A 9 5.56 1.07 -11.59
CA LYS A 9 5.82 -0.37 -11.55
C LYS A 9 5.96 -0.78 -10.09
N PHE A 10 5.15 -1.73 -9.65
CA PHE A 10 5.23 -2.27 -8.30
C PHE A 10 5.43 -3.79 -8.39
N PRO A 11 6.69 -4.25 -8.46
CA PRO A 11 7.01 -5.67 -8.47
C PRO A 11 6.40 -6.44 -7.30
N GLN A 12 5.76 -7.57 -7.60
CA GLN A 12 5.22 -8.53 -6.62
C GLN A 12 6.34 -9.41 -6.05
N THR A 13 7.29 -8.80 -5.33
CA THR A 13 8.31 -9.54 -4.58
C THR A 13 7.66 -10.41 -3.49
N LYS A 14 8.39 -11.34 -2.88
CA LYS A 14 7.89 -12.13 -1.74
C LYS A 14 7.37 -11.19 -0.64
N TYR A 15 8.22 -10.27 -0.18
CA TYR A 15 7.86 -9.23 0.80
C TYR A 15 6.61 -8.43 0.39
N THR A 16 6.51 -8.01 -0.87
CA THR A 16 5.31 -7.29 -1.35
C THR A 16 4.04 -8.13 -1.25
N ARG A 17 4.10 -9.42 -1.60
CA ARG A 17 2.92 -10.29 -1.52
C ARG A 17 2.52 -10.53 -0.08
N ASP A 18 3.49 -10.82 0.77
CA ASP A 18 3.26 -11.11 2.19
C ASP A 18 2.64 -9.90 2.89
N GLU A 19 3.19 -8.69 2.68
CA GLU A 19 2.65 -7.48 3.32
C GLU A 19 1.30 -7.03 2.76
N VAL A 20 1.09 -7.12 1.46
CA VAL A 20 -0.23 -6.79 0.89
C VAL A 20 -1.29 -7.80 1.29
N TYR A 21 -0.91 -9.07 1.50
CA TYR A 21 -1.78 -10.07 2.10
C TYR A 21 -2.10 -9.72 3.55
N ASN A 22 -1.12 -9.27 4.34
CA ASN A 22 -1.36 -8.78 5.69
C ASN A 22 -2.36 -7.61 5.70
N PHE A 23 -2.19 -6.61 4.83
CA PHE A 23 -3.14 -5.49 4.71
C PHE A 23 -4.55 -5.97 4.38
N TRP A 24 -4.67 -6.91 3.44
CA TRP A 24 -5.95 -7.50 3.05
C TRP A 24 -6.59 -8.26 4.21
N ASN A 25 -5.80 -9.07 4.92
CA ASN A 25 -6.27 -9.90 6.02
C ASN A 25 -6.74 -9.04 7.18
N THR A 26 -5.92 -8.06 7.60
CA THR A 26 -6.28 -7.09 8.63
C THR A 26 -7.54 -6.34 8.21
N THR A 27 -7.57 -5.74 7.02
CA THR A 27 -8.75 -4.98 6.56
C THR A 27 -10.02 -5.81 6.56
N LYS A 28 -9.95 -7.07 6.11
CA LYS A 28 -11.10 -7.96 5.98
C LYS A 28 -11.58 -8.51 7.33
N GLU A 29 -10.65 -8.97 8.17
CA GLU A 29 -10.95 -9.71 9.40
C GLU A 29 -11.17 -8.80 10.60
N THR A 30 -10.45 -7.69 10.68
CA THR A 30 -10.55 -6.81 11.85
C THR A 30 -11.69 -5.80 11.67
N GLN A 31 -12.52 -5.67 12.72
CA GLN A 31 -13.39 -4.52 12.93
C GLN A 31 -12.53 -3.30 13.29
N VAL A 32 -11.59 -2.89 12.43
CA VAL A 32 -10.81 -1.66 12.65
C VAL A 32 -11.79 -0.50 12.56
N GLU A 33 -12.41 -0.17 13.69
CA GLU A 33 -13.16 1.05 13.87
C GLU A 33 -12.19 2.21 13.69
N GLY A 34 -12.36 3.00 12.61
CA GLY A 34 -11.72 4.31 12.48
C GLY A 34 -10.80 4.55 11.29
N SER A 35 -10.45 3.54 10.46
CA SER A 35 -9.58 3.77 9.29
C SER A 35 -10.34 4.04 7.98
N PHE A 36 -11.58 3.56 7.88
CA PHE A 36 -12.42 3.76 6.70
C PHE A 36 -13.55 4.74 7.02
N LYS A 37 -13.89 5.57 6.03
CA LYS A 37 -15.03 6.49 6.11
C LYS A 37 -16.36 5.73 6.25
N ASP A 38 -16.50 4.63 5.51
CA ASP A 38 -17.70 3.81 5.44
C ASP A 38 -17.36 2.40 4.93
N GLU A 39 -18.29 1.45 5.08
CA GLU A 39 -18.10 0.06 4.64
C GLU A 39 -17.83 -0.07 3.14
N ASN A 40 -18.43 0.80 2.32
CA ASN A 40 -18.19 0.81 0.87
C ASN A 40 -16.74 1.20 0.52
N GLN A 41 -16.10 2.10 1.27
CA GLN A 41 -14.67 2.39 1.11
C GLN A 41 -13.82 1.18 1.48
N LYS A 42 -14.16 0.50 2.59
CA LYS A 42 -13.49 -0.73 3.03
C LYS A 42 -13.57 -1.82 1.96
N GLU A 43 -14.76 -2.13 1.46
CA GLU A 43 -14.96 -3.15 0.41
C GLU A 43 -14.17 -2.84 -0.87
N ARG A 44 -14.18 -1.57 -1.32
CA ARG A 44 -13.38 -1.14 -2.48
C ARG A 44 -11.88 -1.29 -2.23
N TYR A 45 -11.41 -1.03 -1.01
CA TYR A 45 -10.01 -1.23 -0.66
C TYR A 45 -9.62 -2.70 -0.64
N VAL A 46 -10.42 -3.57 0.00
CA VAL A 46 -10.23 -5.03 -0.02
C VAL A 46 -10.18 -5.56 -1.45
N LYS A 47 -11.10 -5.10 -2.31
CA LYS A 47 -11.10 -5.47 -3.73
C LYS A 47 -9.84 -5.01 -4.45
N PHE A 48 -9.38 -3.79 -4.18
CA PHE A 48 -8.15 -3.28 -4.77
C PHE A 48 -6.94 -4.13 -4.37
N LEU A 49 -6.81 -4.50 -3.10
CA LEU A 49 -5.72 -5.34 -2.60
C LEU A 49 -5.76 -6.74 -3.25
N ASP A 50 -6.94 -7.34 -3.39
CA ASP A 50 -7.10 -8.61 -4.12
C ASP A 50 -6.69 -8.48 -5.59
N ASP A 51 -7.15 -7.43 -6.28
CA ASP A 51 -6.79 -7.18 -7.67
C ASP A 51 -5.27 -6.91 -7.82
N PHE A 52 -4.65 -6.27 -6.84
CA PHE A 52 -3.21 -6.01 -6.81
C PHE A 52 -2.41 -7.30 -6.67
N GLN A 53 -2.75 -8.16 -5.71
CA GLN A 53 -2.11 -9.47 -5.52
C GLN A 53 -2.28 -10.37 -6.75
N ASN A 54 -3.45 -10.33 -7.39
CA ASN A 54 -3.75 -11.07 -8.61
C ASN A 54 -3.16 -10.41 -9.88
N LYS A 55 -2.26 -9.42 -9.75
CA LYS A 55 -1.58 -8.72 -10.86
C LYS A 55 -2.52 -8.07 -11.88
N LYS A 56 -3.74 -7.72 -11.48
CA LYS A 56 -4.72 -7.00 -12.32
C LYS A 56 -4.46 -5.49 -12.33
N ILE A 57 -3.75 -4.97 -11.33
CA ILE A 57 -3.33 -3.58 -11.27
C ILE A 57 -2.08 -3.36 -12.13
N LYS A 58 -2.23 -2.59 -13.20
CA LYS A 58 -1.16 -2.18 -14.11
C LYS A 58 -0.85 -0.69 -13.89
N PRO A 59 0.30 -0.18 -14.35
CA PRO A 59 0.61 1.25 -14.29
C PRO A 59 -0.46 2.15 -14.94
N THR A 60 -1.22 1.63 -15.92
CA THR A 60 -2.30 2.35 -16.59
C THR A 60 -3.66 2.24 -15.88
N THR A 61 -3.78 1.39 -14.85
CA THR A 61 -5.03 1.22 -14.12
C THR A 61 -5.38 2.51 -13.37
N LYS A 62 -6.65 2.93 -13.50
CA LYS A 62 -7.20 4.08 -12.79
C LYS A 62 -7.83 3.63 -11.47
N ILE A 63 -7.34 4.17 -10.37
CA ILE A 63 -7.73 3.83 -8.99
C ILE A 63 -8.49 5.01 -8.40
N ASP A 64 -9.54 4.75 -7.62
CA ASP A 64 -10.21 5.82 -6.89
C ASP A 64 -9.21 6.50 -5.94
N GLN A 65 -9.23 7.83 -5.90
CA GLN A 65 -8.23 8.63 -5.19
C GLN A 65 -8.12 8.28 -3.70
N ASP A 66 -9.24 7.95 -3.07
CA ASP A 66 -9.29 7.57 -1.66
C ASP A 66 -8.69 6.18 -1.40
N ILE A 67 -8.96 5.21 -2.29
CA ILE A 67 -8.34 3.87 -2.28
C ILE A 67 -6.84 3.95 -2.54
N PHE A 68 -6.41 4.82 -3.46
CA PHE A 68 -4.98 5.05 -3.69
C PHE A 68 -4.30 5.63 -2.44
N TRP A 69 -4.95 6.58 -1.77
CA TRP A 69 -4.43 7.18 -0.55
C TRP A 69 -4.25 6.15 0.55
N LEU A 70 -5.26 5.29 0.80
CA LEU A 70 -5.18 4.20 1.78
C LEU A 70 -4.02 3.26 1.47
N PHE A 71 -3.87 2.84 0.21
CA PHE A 71 -2.74 1.98 -0.16
C PHE A 71 -1.38 2.64 0.05
N MET A 72 -1.27 3.92 -0.31
CA MET A 72 -0.03 4.67 -0.09
C MET A 72 0.29 4.77 1.40
N ASP A 73 -0.71 5.04 2.23
CA ASP A 73 -0.57 5.17 3.68
C ASP A 73 -0.12 3.84 4.32
N ASP A 74 -0.74 2.71 3.95
CA ASP A 74 -0.32 1.37 4.42
C ASP A 74 1.13 1.05 4.03
N ILE A 75 1.55 1.39 2.81
CA ILE A 75 2.92 1.17 2.34
C ILE A 75 3.92 2.02 3.14
N GLU A 76 3.58 3.28 3.41
CA GLU A 76 4.45 4.17 4.16
C GLU A 76 4.49 3.83 5.65
N ASN A 77 3.35 3.43 6.23
CA ASN A 77 3.27 2.94 7.60
C ASN A 77 4.10 1.67 7.81
N ARG A 78 3.96 0.68 6.91
CA ARG A 78 4.78 -0.54 6.94
C ARG A 78 6.26 -0.24 6.77
N ALA A 79 6.62 0.69 5.89
CA ALA A 79 8.00 1.14 5.76
C ALA A 79 8.52 1.84 7.02
N SER A 80 7.65 2.55 7.75
CA SER A 80 8.00 3.19 9.01
C SER A 80 8.42 2.15 10.04
N ILE A 81 7.56 1.16 10.27
CA ILE A 81 7.75 0.08 11.24
C ILE A 81 8.97 -0.77 10.89
N ASP A 82 9.07 -1.23 9.64
CA ASP A 82 10.08 -2.21 9.23
C ASP A 82 11.47 -1.59 9.00
N TYR A 83 11.57 -0.26 8.87
CA TYR A 83 12.83 0.40 8.52
C TYR A 83 13.10 1.75 9.20
N VAL A 84 12.15 2.68 9.24
CA VAL A 84 12.43 4.06 9.69
C VAL A 84 12.56 4.17 11.20
N GLU A 85 11.72 3.45 11.94
CA GLU A 85 11.66 3.49 13.42
C GLU A 85 12.83 2.75 14.07
N GLY A 86 13.56 1.93 13.31
CA GLY A 86 14.73 1.20 13.80
C GLY A 86 14.39 0.05 14.76
N HIS A 87 13.19 -0.52 14.63
CA HIS A 87 12.76 -1.67 15.44
C HIS A 87 13.47 -2.98 15.12
N TYR A 88 14.12 -3.05 13.94
CA TYR A 88 14.76 -4.25 13.41
C TYR A 88 16.24 -3.97 13.16
N ASP A 89 17.11 -4.89 13.59
CA ASP A 89 18.51 -4.87 13.17
C ASP A 89 18.65 -5.56 11.81
N VAL A 90 19.42 -4.96 10.90
CA VAL A 90 19.68 -5.52 9.57
C VAL A 90 20.56 -6.77 9.64
N GLU A 91 21.37 -6.92 10.69
CA GLU A 91 22.20 -8.11 10.88
C GLU A 91 21.34 -9.33 11.27
N ASP A 92 20.28 -9.11 12.05
CA ASP A 92 19.38 -10.16 12.52
C ASP A 92 18.22 -10.43 11.54
N GLU A 93 17.62 -9.38 10.99
CA GLU A 93 16.40 -9.46 10.16
C GLU A 93 16.55 -8.71 8.82
N PRO A 94 17.52 -9.11 7.96
CA PRO A 94 17.82 -8.40 6.72
C PRO A 94 16.64 -8.41 5.73
N GLU A 95 15.76 -9.42 5.74
CA GLU A 95 14.59 -9.46 4.85
C GLU A 95 13.58 -8.36 5.20
N ILE A 96 13.33 -8.13 6.49
CA ILE A 96 12.37 -7.11 6.98
C ILE A 96 12.92 -5.72 6.70
N VAL A 97 14.16 -5.44 7.11
CA VAL A 97 14.78 -4.12 6.91
C VAL A 97 14.89 -3.75 5.42
N ASN A 98 15.29 -4.70 4.57
CA ASN A 98 15.39 -4.45 3.13
C ASN A 98 14.01 -4.33 2.47
N GLY A 99 13.03 -5.08 2.95
CA GLY A 99 11.62 -4.93 2.58
C GLY A 99 11.09 -3.53 2.90
N GLY A 100 11.30 -3.08 4.14
CA GLY A 100 10.93 -1.75 4.61
C GLY A 100 11.59 -0.63 3.80
N LYS A 101 12.90 -0.75 3.49
CA LYS A 101 13.60 0.17 2.57
C LYS A 101 12.97 0.21 1.18
N TYR A 102 12.57 -0.94 0.65
CA TYR A 102 11.89 -1.03 -0.64
C TYR A 102 10.51 -0.36 -0.61
N PHE A 103 9.70 -0.62 0.43
CA PHE A 103 8.41 0.04 0.62
C PHE A 103 8.55 1.54 0.86
N TYR A 104 9.58 2.00 1.59
CA TYR A 104 9.87 3.43 1.75
C TYR A 104 10.02 4.11 0.38
N LYS A 105 10.83 3.53 -0.52
CA LYS A 105 10.99 4.05 -1.88
C LYS A 105 9.67 4.04 -2.65
N LYS A 106 8.88 2.97 -2.55
CA LYS A 106 7.59 2.85 -3.24
C LYS A 106 6.56 3.84 -2.72
N GLY A 107 6.49 4.06 -1.41
CA GLY A 107 5.66 5.09 -0.77
C GLY A 107 5.99 6.48 -1.32
N GLN A 108 7.27 6.84 -1.41
CA GLN A 108 7.68 8.11 -2.01
C GLN A 108 7.29 8.24 -3.49
N GLU A 109 7.37 7.17 -4.27
CA GLU A 109 6.89 7.15 -5.66
C GLU A 109 5.37 7.36 -5.73
N LEU A 110 4.59 6.63 -4.92
CA LEU A 110 3.13 6.79 -4.81
C LEU A 110 2.74 8.20 -4.38
N ARG A 111 3.41 8.77 -3.39
CA ARG A 111 3.18 10.13 -2.89
C ARG A 111 3.38 11.20 -3.95
N LYS A 112 4.37 11.04 -4.83
CA LYS A 112 4.57 11.93 -5.98
C LYS A 112 3.40 11.85 -6.96
N VAL A 113 2.90 10.63 -7.22
CA VAL A 113 1.74 10.41 -8.10
C VAL A 113 0.50 11.03 -7.48
N TRP A 114 0.22 10.75 -6.20
CA TRP A 114 -0.91 11.30 -5.48
C TRP A 114 -0.89 12.83 -5.56
N LYS A 115 0.20 13.49 -5.13
CA LYS A 115 0.34 14.96 -5.21
C LYS A 115 0.11 15.53 -6.61
N LYS A 116 0.56 14.83 -7.66
CA LYS A 116 0.40 15.29 -9.05
C LYS A 116 -1.07 15.29 -9.50
N PHE A 117 -1.87 14.35 -9.03
CA PHE A 117 -3.24 14.14 -9.51
C PHE A 117 -4.32 14.49 -8.46
N SER A 118 -3.96 14.75 -7.20
CA SER A 118 -4.89 15.08 -6.11
C SER A 118 -5.11 16.58 -5.91
N ILE A 119 -4.26 17.44 -6.48
CA ILE A 119 -4.31 18.92 -6.35
C ILE A 119 -4.95 19.55 -7.62
N GLN A 120 -5.77 18.80 -8.35
CA GLN A 120 -6.48 19.29 -9.55
C GLN A 120 -7.95 19.52 -9.28
#